data_AF-A0A7C6K8M3-F1
#
_entry.id   AF-A0A7C6K8M3-F1
#
_cell.length_a   1.000
_cell.length_b   1.000
_cell.length_c   1.000
_cell.angle_alpha   90.00
_cell.angle_beta   90.00
_cell.angle_gamma   90.00
#
_symmetry.space_group_name_H-M   'P 1'
#
loop_
_entity.id
_entity.type
_entity.pdbx_description
1 polymer ?
#
loop_
_entity_poly.entity_id
_entity_poly.type
_entity_poly.pdbx_seq_one_letter_code
_entity_poly.pdbx_strand_id
1 'polypeptide(L)'
;MRIGIFSDSYRPYVSGVVLSIETFSRELARLGHEIFIFAPDYPQVKDEKERNIFRFPSFHTPINPEFYIALPILWAARKYASGIGLDLIHVHSPFMLGQVGTNMARYLNIPAVFTYHTLYDQYLHYAPLAGQITKKGMIKYASNFCNRCDLVITPTSVIKDMVQGQGVIKPVIAIPTGVYPERFQAGDPEFLHERFGISHNKKVLLFVGRIGKEKNLSFLLRAFALIAEQERDTVLVLVGSGPEEDTLRYSAMDLGIGERVVFTGKLPPETVAGAYRSADIFVFPSVTETQGIVLVEAMAAGLPVIAKAAYGSLAMVDDGVTGYLCQGEEDEFAEKTLAILSDPELMLRMSESALKKAEALSADKMAMRLEDAYQALINGSHEKLWQMGEED
;
A
#
# COMPACT_ATOMS: atom_id res chain seq x y z
N MET A 1 -6.36 -6.66 -23.97
CA MET A 1 -6.98 -7.75 -23.19
C MET A 1 -8.26 -7.25 -22.52
N ARG A 2 -9.19 -8.14 -22.21
CA ARG A 2 -10.34 -7.93 -21.33
C ARG A 2 -10.04 -8.57 -19.97
N ILE A 3 -9.87 -7.75 -18.94
CA ILE A 3 -9.32 -8.17 -17.64
C ILE A 3 -10.42 -8.10 -16.58
N GLY A 4 -10.70 -9.22 -15.92
CA GLY A 4 -11.66 -9.29 -14.82
C GLY A 4 -10.98 -9.15 -13.47
N ILE A 5 -11.18 -8.03 -12.77
CA ILE A 5 -10.63 -7.77 -11.43
C ILE A 5 -11.66 -8.15 -10.37
N PHE A 6 -11.32 -9.07 -9.47
CA PHE A 6 -12.16 -9.46 -8.34
C PHE A 6 -11.53 -9.03 -7.02
N SER A 7 -12.24 -8.23 -6.23
CA SER A 7 -11.71 -7.69 -4.98
C SER A 7 -12.77 -7.62 -3.90
N ASP A 8 -12.42 -7.99 -2.66
CA ASP A 8 -13.29 -7.80 -1.49
C ASP A 8 -13.36 -6.34 -1.01
N SER A 9 -12.62 -5.42 -1.64
CA SER A 9 -12.72 -4.00 -1.37
C SER A 9 -12.52 -3.17 -2.63
N TYR A 10 -13.37 -2.17 -2.83
CA TYR A 10 -13.27 -1.21 -3.92
C TYR A 10 -13.95 0.10 -3.53
N ARG A 11 -13.87 1.12 -4.41
CA ARG A 11 -14.50 2.42 -4.17
C ARG A 11 -15.98 2.28 -3.75
N PRO A 12 -16.45 3.07 -2.77
CA PRO A 12 -15.80 4.23 -2.17
C PRO A 12 -14.92 3.91 -0.94
N TYR A 13 -14.69 2.62 -0.64
CA TYR A 13 -13.77 2.23 0.43
C TYR A 13 -12.34 2.66 0.07
N VAL A 14 -11.61 3.22 1.04
CA VAL A 14 -10.24 3.72 0.85
C VAL A 14 -9.25 2.77 1.51
N SER A 15 -8.37 2.19 0.70
CA SER A 15 -7.26 1.35 1.17
C SER A 15 -6.14 1.28 0.13
N GLY A 16 -4.97 0.76 0.53
CA GLY A 16 -3.88 0.50 -0.42
C GLY A 16 -4.25 -0.51 -1.51
N VAL A 17 -5.14 -1.47 -1.22
CA VAL A 17 -5.65 -2.43 -2.21
C VAL A 17 -6.47 -1.72 -3.28
N VAL A 18 -7.37 -0.82 -2.85
CA VAL A 18 -8.19 -0.04 -3.78
C VAL A 18 -7.32 0.88 -4.63
N LEU A 19 -6.36 1.58 -4.02
CA LEU A 19 -5.39 2.41 -4.75
C LEU A 19 -4.59 1.61 -5.80
N SER A 20 -4.17 0.39 -5.45
CA SER A 20 -3.49 -0.52 -6.37
C SER A 20 -4.36 -0.89 -7.57
N ILE A 21 -5.60 -1.33 -7.30
CA ILE A 21 -6.57 -1.67 -8.36
C ILE A 21 -6.80 -0.46 -9.26
N GLU A 22 -7.06 0.73 -8.69
CA GLU A 22 -7.31 1.94 -9.47
C GLU A 22 -6.13 2.33 -10.35
N THR A 23 -4.91 2.28 -9.79
CA THR A 23 -3.68 2.66 -10.49
C THR A 23 -3.43 1.74 -11.67
N PHE A 24 -3.40 0.42 -11.44
CA PHE A 24 -3.21 -0.55 -12.52
C PHE A 24 -4.36 -0.50 -13.53
N SER A 25 -5.62 -0.40 -13.08
CA SER A 25 -6.76 -0.34 -14.00
C SER A 25 -6.69 0.87 -14.93
N ARG A 26 -6.27 2.03 -14.41
CA ARG A 26 -6.13 3.25 -15.21
C ARG A 26 -5.01 3.09 -16.25
N GLU A 27 -3.83 2.63 -15.85
CA GLU A 27 -2.71 2.52 -16.78
C GLU A 27 -2.90 1.39 -17.81
N LEU A 28 -3.43 0.24 -17.39
CA LEU A 28 -3.80 -0.84 -18.32
C LEU A 28 -4.87 -0.39 -19.32
N ALA A 29 -5.81 0.46 -18.90
CA ALA A 29 -6.78 1.06 -19.83
C ALA A 29 -6.12 2.03 -20.83
N ARG A 30 -5.09 2.79 -20.41
CA ARG A 30 -4.29 3.64 -21.32
C ARG A 30 -3.50 2.82 -22.33
N LEU A 31 -3.07 1.61 -21.95
CA LEU A 31 -2.45 0.62 -22.85
C LEU A 31 -3.48 -0.09 -23.76
N GLY A 32 -4.76 0.31 -23.72
CA GLY A 32 -5.80 -0.18 -24.62
C GLY A 32 -6.52 -1.44 -24.14
N HIS A 33 -6.41 -1.80 -22.85
CA HIS A 33 -7.16 -2.91 -22.28
C HIS A 33 -8.54 -2.48 -21.75
N GLU A 34 -9.47 -3.43 -21.71
CA GLU A 34 -10.78 -3.22 -21.10
C GLU A 34 -10.80 -3.86 -19.71
N ILE A 35 -11.10 -3.07 -18.69
CA ILE A 35 -11.13 -3.51 -17.29
C ILE A 35 -12.57 -3.69 -16.82
N PHE A 36 -12.82 -4.82 -16.15
CA PHE A 36 -14.11 -5.18 -15.57
C PHE A 36 -13.93 -5.50 -14.09
N ILE A 37 -14.57 -4.75 -13.20
CA ILE A 37 -14.35 -4.84 -11.75
C ILE A 37 -15.55 -5.51 -11.08
N PHE A 38 -15.29 -6.53 -10.28
CA PHE A 38 -16.27 -7.28 -9.51
C PHE A 38 -15.98 -7.05 -8.03
N ALA A 39 -16.84 -6.27 -7.38
CA ALA A 39 -16.59 -5.70 -6.05
C ALA A 39 -17.83 -5.71 -5.17
N PRO A 40 -17.72 -5.48 -3.84
CA PRO A 40 -18.88 -5.34 -2.98
C PRO A 40 -19.71 -4.12 -3.40
N ASP A 41 -21.02 -4.25 -3.21
CA ASP A 41 -21.96 -3.14 -3.17
C ASP A 41 -21.78 -2.36 -1.86
N TYR A 42 -22.10 -1.07 -1.87
CA TYR A 42 -22.02 -0.22 -0.69
C TYR A 42 -23.26 0.67 -0.61
N PRO A 43 -23.77 1.01 0.59
CA PRO A 43 -24.92 1.92 0.71
C PRO A 43 -24.73 3.27 0.00
N GLN A 44 -23.48 3.74 -0.09
CA GLN A 44 -23.10 5.01 -0.70
C GLN A 44 -23.17 5.02 -2.23
N VAL A 45 -23.18 3.86 -2.90
CA VAL A 45 -23.20 3.76 -4.37
C VAL A 45 -24.56 3.32 -4.92
N LYS A 46 -25.59 3.27 -4.07
CA LYS A 46 -26.96 2.99 -4.48
C LYS A 46 -27.35 4.04 -5.53
N ASP A 47 -27.66 3.58 -6.73
CA ASP A 47 -28.14 4.34 -7.90
C ASP A 47 -27.08 4.78 -8.94
N GLU A 48 -25.80 4.49 -8.74
CA GLU A 48 -24.78 4.74 -9.77
C GLU A 48 -24.64 3.55 -10.74
N LYS A 49 -25.05 3.73 -12.01
CA LYS A 49 -24.69 2.78 -13.07
C LYS A 49 -23.25 3.01 -13.50
N GLU A 50 -22.34 2.41 -12.75
CA GLU A 50 -20.92 2.41 -13.10
C GLU A 50 -20.65 1.48 -14.29
N ARG A 51 -20.02 2.01 -15.35
CA ARG A 51 -19.64 1.21 -16.52
C ARG A 51 -18.57 0.20 -16.12
N ASN A 52 -18.76 -1.07 -16.50
CA ASN A 52 -17.84 -2.18 -16.25
C ASN A 52 -17.55 -2.49 -14.77
N ILE A 53 -18.37 -1.98 -13.83
CA ILE A 53 -18.26 -2.32 -12.41
C ILE A 53 -19.51 -3.11 -12.01
N PHE A 54 -19.30 -4.31 -11.48
CA PHE A 54 -20.34 -5.24 -11.07
C PHE A 54 -20.33 -5.39 -9.55
N ARG A 55 -21.38 -4.85 -8.93
CA ARG A 55 -21.53 -4.79 -7.48
C ARG A 55 -22.24 -6.03 -6.93
N PHE A 56 -21.65 -6.68 -5.94
CA PHE A 56 -22.19 -7.86 -5.25
C PHE A 56 -22.83 -7.44 -3.93
N PRO A 57 -24.07 -7.89 -3.64
CA PRO A 57 -24.71 -7.63 -2.36
C PRO A 57 -23.77 -7.92 -1.18
N SER A 58 -23.71 -7.01 -0.23
CA SER A 58 -22.74 -7.04 0.87
C SER A 58 -23.40 -6.65 2.20
N PHE A 59 -22.71 -6.94 3.31
CA PHE A 59 -23.12 -6.53 4.65
C PHE A 59 -21.91 -6.01 5.44
N HIS A 60 -22.12 -5.01 6.30
CA HIS A 60 -21.06 -4.50 7.16
C HIS A 60 -20.79 -5.46 8.32
N THR A 61 -19.55 -5.47 8.81
CA THR A 61 -19.21 -6.26 10.00
C THR A 61 -19.64 -5.55 11.29
N PRO A 62 -20.02 -6.28 12.35
CA PRO A 62 -20.34 -5.67 13.64
C PRO A 62 -19.15 -4.97 14.32
N ILE A 63 -17.93 -5.40 14.00
CA ILE A 63 -16.68 -4.95 14.63
C ILE A 63 -16.14 -3.69 13.95
N ASN A 64 -16.30 -3.59 12.63
CA ASN A 64 -15.91 -2.41 11.86
C ASN A 64 -17.02 -2.07 10.86
N PRO A 65 -17.86 -1.05 11.15
CA PRO A 65 -18.95 -0.63 10.29
C PRO A 65 -18.50 -0.12 8.91
N GLU A 66 -17.23 0.28 8.77
CA GLU A 66 -16.65 0.69 7.49
C GLU A 66 -16.23 -0.50 6.61
N PHE A 67 -16.19 -1.72 7.16
CA PHE A 67 -15.76 -2.92 6.44
C PHE A 67 -16.96 -3.77 6.01
N TYR A 68 -17.10 -3.97 4.70
CA TYR A 68 -18.18 -4.73 4.09
C TYR A 68 -17.68 -6.06 3.54
N ILE A 69 -18.46 -7.11 3.78
CA ILE A 69 -18.21 -8.45 3.25
C ILE A 69 -19.21 -8.70 2.13
N ALA A 70 -18.71 -8.92 0.92
CA ALA A 70 -19.53 -9.32 -0.22
C ALA A 70 -20.01 -10.76 -0.08
N LEU A 71 -21.26 -11.00 -0.47
CA LEU A 71 -21.80 -12.35 -0.57
C LEU A 71 -21.21 -13.06 -1.80
N PRO A 72 -20.66 -14.29 -1.66
CA PRO A 72 -19.98 -15.00 -2.74
C PRO A 72 -20.99 -15.67 -3.70
N ILE A 73 -21.76 -14.85 -4.40
CA ILE A 73 -22.88 -15.28 -5.25
C ILE A 73 -22.37 -15.70 -6.64
N LEU A 74 -21.95 -16.97 -6.77
CA LEU A 74 -21.38 -17.51 -8.01
C LEU A 74 -22.28 -17.35 -9.25
N TRP A 75 -23.60 -17.48 -9.11
CA TRP A 75 -24.52 -17.34 -10.24
C TRP A 75 -24.62 -15.89 -10.75
N ALA A 76 -24.49 -14.90 -9.87
CA ALA A 76 -24.41 -13.49 -10.27
C ALA A 76 -23.11 -13.24 -11.04
N ALA A 77 -21.99 -13.77 -10.53
CA ALA A 77 -20.71 -13.70 -11.24
C ALA A 77 -20.78 -14.38 -12.62
N ARG A 78 -21.45 -15.54 -12.75
CA ARG A 78 -21.67 -16.18 -14.06
C ARG A 78 -22.51 -15.30 -14.98
N LYS A 79 -23.61 -14.73 -14.48
CA LYS A 79 -24.49 -13.85 -15.26
C LYS A 79 -23.74 -12.63 -15.81
N TYR A 80 -22.85 -12.04 -15.01
CA TYR A 80 -22.11 -10.85 -15.41
C TYR A 80 -20.91 -11.18 -16.29
N ALA A 81 -20.11 -12.19 -15.93
CA ALA A 81 -18.86 -12.50 -16.62
C ALA A 81 -19.04 -13.31 -17.91
N SER A 82 -20.06 -14.19 -17.96
CA SER A 82 -20.32 -15.03 -19.14
C SER A 82 -20.87 -14.15 -20.26
N GLY A 83 -20.09 -13.99 -21.33
CA GLY A 83 -20.43 -13.11 -22.46
C GLY A 83 -19.56 -11.86 -22.58
N ILE A 84 -18.77 -11.51 -21.55
CA ILE A 84 -17.76 -10.44 -21.66
C ILE A 84 -16.60 -10.88 -22.54
N GLY A 85 -16.24 -12.17 -22.53
CA GLY A 85 -15.04 -12.68 -23.20
C GLY A 85 -13.78 -12.18 -22.49
N LEU A 86 -13.66 -12.45 -21.19
CA LEU A 86 -12.47 -12.13 -20.40
C LEU A 86 -11.30 -13.00 -20.87
N ASP A 87 -10.12 -12.40 -21.00
CA ASP A 87 -8.88 -13.11 -21.33
C ASP A 87 -8.18 -13.65 -20.08
N LEU A 88 -8.33 -12.98 -18.94
CA LEU A 88 -7.82 -13.41 -17.63
C LEU A 88 -8.65 -12.84 -16.48
N ILE A 89 -8.51 -13.45 -15.30
CA ILE A 89 -9.04 -12.94 -14.04
C ILE A 89 -7.93 -12.66 -13.06
N HIS A 90 -7.94 -11.47 -12.46
CA HIS A 90 -7.01 -11.03 -11.42
C HIS A 90 -7.73 -10.82 -10.10
N VAL A 91 -7.40 -11.62 -9.08
CA VAL A 91 -7.98 -11.53 -7.73
C VAL A 91 -7.05 -10.74 -6.79
N HIS A 92 -7.63 -9.91 -5.93
CA HIS A 92 -6.90 -9.03 -4.99
C HIS A 92 -7.10 -9.40 -3.51
N SER A 93 -7.75 -10.54 -3.26
CA SER A 93 -7.91 -11.13 -1.93
C SER A 93 -8.09 -12.64 -2.07
N PRO A 94 -7.78 -13.44 -1.03
CA PRO A 94 -8.05 -14.87 -1.01
C PRO A 94 -9.44 -15.23 -0.50
N PHE A 95 -10.22 -14.24 -0.03
CA PHE A 95 -11.51 -14.44 0.64
C PHE A 95 -12.68 -14.41 -0.35
N MET A 96 -13.83 -13.83 0.00
CA MET A 96 -15.12 -14.08 -0.67
C MET A 96 -15.06 -13.89 -2.18
N LEU A 97 -14.78 -12.68 -2.66
CA LEU A 97 -14.72 -12.41 -4.10
C LEU A 97 -13.46 -12.97 -4.75
N GLY A 98 -12.38 -13.14 -4.00
CA GLY A 98 -11.21 -13.91 -4.43
C GLY A 98 -11.52 -15.35 -4.83
N GLN A 99 -12.28 -16.05 -3.99
CA GLN A 99 -12.76 -17.41 -4.25
C GLN A 99 -13.70 -17.45 -5.45
N VAL A 100 -14.61 -16.48 -5.56
CA VAL A 100 -15.52 -16.35 -6.70
C VAL A 100 -14.74 -16.16 -8.00
N GLY A 101 -13.79 -15.21 -8.05
CA GLY A 101 -12.97 -14.92 -9.22
C GLY A 101 -12.14 -16.13 -9.65
N THR A 102 -11.44 -16.77 -8.71
CA THR A 102 -10.62 -17.96 -8.99
C THR A 102 -11.47 -19.13 -9.51
N ASN A 103 -12.69 -19.31 -9.00
CA ASN A 103 -13.60 -20.35 -9.48
C ASN A 103 -14.20 -19.99 -10.85
N MET A 104 -14.41 -18.70 -11.13
CA MET A 104 -14.85 -18.21 -12.43
C MET A 104 -13.78 -18.42 -13.51
N ALA A 105 -12.50 -18.20 -13.18
CA ALA A 105 -11.39 -18.44 -14.10
C ALA A 105 -11.37 -19.90 -14.58
N ARG A 106 -11.53 -20.85 -13.65
CA ARG A 106 -11.68 -22.28 -13.98
C ARG A 106 -12.92 -22.57 -14.82
N TYR A 107 -14.06 -21.94 -14.50
CA TYR A 107 -15.30 -22.15 -15.24
C TYR A 107 -15.22 -21.63 -16.68
N LEU A 108 -14.53 -20.50 -16.90
CA LEU A 108 -14.31 -19.90 -18.22
C LEU A 108 -13.09 -20.49 -18.95
N ASN A 109 -12.32 -21.36 -18.28
CA ASN A 109 -11.08 -21.93 -18.79
C ASN A 109 -10.05 -20.86 -19.22
N ILE A 110 -9.84 -19.86 -18.35
CA ILE A 110 -8.89 -18.76 -18.54
C ILE A 110 -7.94 -18.64 -17.33
N PRO A 111 -6.77 -17.99 -17.48
CA PRO A 111 -5.80 -17.86 -16.39
C PRO A 111 -6.30 -17.05 -15.21
N ALA A 112 -5.86 -17.44 -14.00
CA ALA A 112 -6.09 -16.72 -12.75
C ALA A 112 -4.79 -16.13 -12.20
N VAL A 113 -4.77 -14.83 -11.92
CA VAL A 113 -3.68 -14.12 -11.26
C VAL A 113 -4.11 -13.71 -9.85
N PHE A 114 -3.21 -13.73 -8.87
CA PHE A 114 -3.47 -13.23 -7.53
C PHE A 114 -2.41 -12.22 -7.08
N THR A 115 -2.81 -11.06 -6.55
CA THR A 115 -1.86 -10.16 -5.85
C THR A 115 -1.94 -10.31 -4.34
N TYR A 116 -0.80 -10.61 -3.71
CA TYR A 116 -0.66 -10.78 -2.26
C TYR A 116 -0.50 -9.43 -1.54
N HIS A 117 -1.60 -8.72 -1.31
CA HIS A 117 -1.57 -7.36 -0.73
C HIS A 117 -1.31 -7.29 0.78
N THR A 118 -1.59 -8.35 1.53
CA THR A 118 -1.71 -8.26 3.01
C THR A 118 -0.94 -9.38 3.71
N LEU A 119 -0.22 -9.05 4.78
CA LEU A 119 0.38 -10.02 5.69
C LEU A 119 -0.70 -10.69 6.55
N TYR A 120 -1.44 -11.64 6.00
CA TYR A 120 -2.65 -12.19 6.61
C TYR A 120 -2.48 -12.71 8.05
N ASP A 121 -1.30 -13.22 8.42
CA ASP A 121 -0.97 -13.68 9.77
C ASP A 121 -0.81 -12.54 10.79
N GLN A 122 -0.49 -11.34 10.34
CA GLN A 122 -0.35 -10.13 11.18
C GLN A 122 -1.70 -9.42 11.38
N TYR A 123 -2.64 -9.57 10.45
CA TYR A 123 -3.94 -8.89 10.48
C TYR A 123 -5.09 -9.72 11.08
N LEU A 124 -4.81 -10.90 11.64
CA LEU A 124 -5.84 -11.77 12.25
C LEU A 124 -6.69 -11.08 13.32
N HIS A 125 -6.14 -10.08 14.02
CA HIS A 125 -6.83 -9.33 15.07
C HIS A 125 -7.98 -8.44 14.55
N TYR A 126 -8.04 -8.17 13.23
CA TYR A 126 -9.14 -7.43 12.59
C TYR A 126 -10.26 -8.32 12.07
N ALA A 127 -10.04 -9.63 11.98
CA ALA A 127 -11.02 -10.55 11.40
C ALA A 127 -12.06 -10.99 12.46
N PRO A 128 -13.36 -10.70 12.27
CA PRO A 128 -14.40 -11.25 13.10
C PRO A 128 -14.31 -12.79 13.05
N LEU A 129 -14.29 -13.46 14.21
CA LEU A 129 -14.21 -14.92 14.34
C LEU A 129 -12.82 -15.55 14.07
N ALA A 130 -11.76 -14.77 13.86
CA ALA A 130 -10.40 -15.31 13.69
C ALA A 130 -9.77 -15.87 14.96
N GLY A 131 -10.42 -15.75 16.13
CA GLY A 131 -9.94 -16.33 17.39
C GLY A 131 -9.71 -17.85 17.35
N GLN A 132 -10.24 -18.55 16.35
CA GLN A 132 -10.01 -19.99 16.12
C GLN A 132 -8.92 -20.30 15.09
N ILE A 133 -8.45 -19.31 14.32
CA ILE A 133 -7.47 -19.51 13.25
C ILE A 133 -6.08 -19.16 13.78
N THR A 134 -5.18 -20.13 13.79
CA THR A 134 -3.77 -19.89 14.14
C THR A 134 -3.05 -19.16 13.00
N LYS A 135 -1.98 -18.39 13.32
CA LYS A 135 -1.09 -17.78 12.31
C LYS A 135 -0.64 -18.79 11.25
N LYS A 136 -0.20 -19.98 11.69
CA LYS A 136 0.20 -21.08 10.79
C LYS A 136 -0.95 -21.56 9.89
N GLY A 137 -2.16 -21.66 10.44
CA GLY A 137 -3.36 -22.00 9.68
C GLY A 137 -3.66 -20.98 8.59
N MET A 138 -3.53 -19.68 8.90
CA MET A 138 -3.74 -18.61 7.93
C MET A 138 -2.68 -18.59 6.83
N ILE A 139 -1.40 -18.78 7.19
CA ILE A 139 -0.31 -18.93 6.22
C ILE A 139 -0.58 -20.11 5.28
N LYS A 140 -1.01 -21.26 5.82
CA LYS A 140 -1.34 -22.44 5.01
C LYS A 140 -2.52 -22.20 4.07
N TYR A 141 -3.55 -21.49 4.56
CA TYR A 141 -4.68 -21.08 3.74
C TYR A 141 -4.25 -20.18 2.58
N ALA A 142 -3.47 -19.13 2.87
CA ALA A 142 -3.01 -18.16 1.88
C ALA A 142 -2.10 -18.79 0.82
N SER A 143 -1.14 -19.63 1.23
CA SER A 143 -0.25 -20.38 0.31
C SER A 143 -1.03 -21.36 -0.56
N ASN A 144 -1.99 -22.10 0.00
CA ASN A 144 -2.87 -22.98 -0.78
C ASN A 144 -3.75 -22.19 -1.78
N PHE A 145 -4.15 -20.97 -1.43
CA PHE A 145 -4.86 -20.08 -2.36
C PHE A 145 -3.96 -19.61 -3.49
N CYS A 146 -2.73 -19.17 -3.20
CA CYS A 146 -1.74 -18.82 -4.22
C CYS A 146 -1.53 -19.97 -5.22
N ASN A 147 -1.41 -21.21 -4.70
CA ASN A 147 -1.22 -22.41 -5.53
C ASN A 147 -2.43 -22.81 -6.38
N ARG A 148 -3.59 -22.17 -6.16
CA ARG A 148 -4.80 -22.33 -6.96
C ARG A 148 -4.85 -21.36 -8.15
N CYS A 149 -3.95 -20.39 -8.21
CA CYS A 149 -3.77 -19.45 -9.30
C CYS A 149 -2.64 -19.91 -10.24
N ASP A 150 -2.53 -19.27 -11.40
CA ASP A 150 -1.51 -19.57 -12.41
C ASP A 150 -0.29 -18.65 -12.29
N LEU A 151 -0.49 -17.46 -11.71
CA LEU A 151 0.55 -16.48 -11.40
C LEU A 151 0.22 -15.76 -10.09
N VAL A 152 1.25 -15.51 -9.28
CA VAL A 152 1.16 -14.68 -8.09
C VAL A 152 1.99 -13.40 -8.29
N ILE A 153 1.39 -12.26 -8.01
CA ILE A 153 2.07 -10.98 -7.94
C ILE A 153 2.26 -10.62 -6.47
N THR A 154 3.46 -10.19 -6.11
CA THR A 154 3.72 -9.60 -4.80
C THR A 154 4.09 -8.13 -4.95
N PRO A 155 3.77 -7.29 -3.96
CA PRO A 155 4.16 -5.88 -4.04
C PRO A 155 5.68 -5.66 -3.97
N THR A 156 6.44 -6.61 -3.40
CA THR A 156 7.90 -6.49 -3.23
C THR A 156 8.59 -7.87 -3.32
N SER A 157 9.89 -7.86 -3.59
CA SER A 157 10.75 -9.05 -3.61
C SER A 157 10.84 -9.72 -2.24
N VAL A 158 10.86 -8.94 -1.16
CA VAL A 158 10.82 -9.47 0.22
C VAL A 158 9.56 -10.31 0.47
N ILE A 159 8.41 -9.86 -0.05
CA ILE A 159 7.15 -10.63 0.05
C ILE A 159 7.16 -11.83 -0.89
N LYS A 160 7.78 -11.74 -2.08
CA LYS A 160 8.00 -12.87 -3.01
C LYS A 160 8.72 -14.01 -2.30
N ASP A 161 9.88 -13.71 -1.71
CA ASP A 161 10.71 -14.71 -1.01
C ASP A 161 9.96 -15.31 0.18
N MET A 162 9.22 -14.48 0.91
CA MET A 162 8.39 -14.91 2.03
C MET A 162 7.31 -15.91 1.58
N VAL A 163 6.52 -15.59 0.54
CA VAL A 163 5.42 -16.49 0.11
C VAL A 163 5.95 -17.77 -0.51
N GLN A 164 7.08 -17.72 -1.23
CA GLN A 164 7.76 -18.91 -1.73
C GLN A 164 8.23 -19.80 -0.57
N GLY A 165 8.86 -19.22 0.46
CA GLY A 165 9.24 -19.92 1.69
C GLY A 165 8.04 -20.51 2.47
N GLN A 166 6.83 -19.98 2.26
CA GLN A 166 5.58 -20.49 2.83
C GLN A 166 4.93 -21.61 2.00
N GLY A 167 5.57 -22.05 0.91
CA GLY A 167 5.14 -23.19 0.10
C GLY A 167 4.30 -22.82 -1.13
N VAL A 168 4.45 -21.60 -1.64
CA VAL A 168 3.93 -21.24 -2.97
C VAL A 168 4.84 -21.81 -4.06
N ILE A 169 4.29 -22.63 -4.94
CA ILE A 169 5.00 -23.37 -6.00
C ILE A 169 4.66 -22.87 -7.41
N LYS A 170 3.85 -21.82 -7.51
CA LYS A 170 3.51 -21.14 -8.77
C LYS A 170 4.52 -20.03 -9.05
N PRO A 171 4.64 -19.54 -10.30
CA PRO A 171 5.43 -18.35 -10.58
C PRO A 171 5.00 -17.19 -9.67
N VAL A 172 5.99 -16.51 -9.08
CA VAL A 172 5.79 -15.34 -8.22
C VAL A 172 6.65 -14.20 -8.75
N ILE A 173 6.05 -13.06 -9.06
CA ILE A 173 6.74 -11.88 -9.60
C ILE A 173 6.46 -10.67 -8.70
N ALA A 174 7.49 -9.91 -8.36
CA ALA A 174 7.41 -8.70 -7.55
C ALA A 174 7.11 -7.48 -8.44
N ILE A 175 5.85 -7.05 -8.44
CA ILE A 175 5.39 -5.85 -9.15
C ILE A 175 4.72 -4.92 -8.13
N PRO A 176 5.45 -3.90 -7.63
CA PRO A 176 4.87 -2.91 -6.73
C PRO A 176 3.78 -2.11 -7.44
N THR A 177 2.84 -1.58 -6.65
CA THR A 177 1.94 -0.53 -7.13
C THR A 177 2.74 0.73 -7.36
N GLY A 178 2.75 1.23 -8.59
CA GLY A 178 3.46 2.47 -8.91
C GLY A 178 2.72 3.72 -8.43
N VAL A 179 3.41 4.86 -8.45
CA VAL A 179 2.86 6.17 -8.13
C VAL A 179 2.90 7.10 -9.35
N TYR A 180 2.33 8.30 -9.23
CA TYR A 180 2.43 9.36 -10.25
C TYR A 180 3.36 10.43 -9.72
N PRO A 181 4.68 10.36 -9.99
CA PRO A 181 5.65 11.27 -9.38
C PRO A 181 5.29 12.74 -9.56
N GLU A 182 4.79 13.10 -10.73
CA GLU A 182 4.37 14.45 -11.10
C GLU A 182 3.30 15.02 -10.16
N ARG A 183 2.44 14.17 -9.60
CA ARG A 183 1.41 14.60 -8.64
C ARG A 183 2.00 15.09 -7.33
N PHE A 184 3.07 14.45 -6.86
CA PHE A 184 3.72 14.79 -5.59
C PHE A 184 4.73 15.93 -5.76
N GLN A 185 5.33 16.05 -6.94
CA GLN A 185 6.18 17.19 -7.31
C GLN A 185 5.38 18.49 -7.49
N ALA A 186 4.12 18.40 -7.93
CA ALA A 186 3.21 19.53 -8.10
C ALA A 186 2.51 19.97 -6.79
N GLY A 187 2.86 19.38 -5.65
CA GLY A 187 2.34 19.80 -4.35
C GLY A 187 2.74 21.24 -4.02
N ASP A 188 1.87 21.96 -3.31
CA ASP A 188 2.19 23.30 -2.81
C ASP A 188 3.17 23.22 -1.62
N PRO A 189 4.39 23.78 -1.72
CA PRO A 189 5.37 23.78 -0.63
C PRO A 189 4.97 24.68 0.55
N GLU A 190 3.99 25.58 0.38
CA GLU A 190 3.50 26.47 1.44
C GLU A 190 2.35 25.84 2.24
N PHE A 191 1.87 24.67 1.82
CA PHE A 191 0.65 24.05 2.34
C PHE A 191 0.64 23.88 3.86
N LEU A 192 1.73 23.39 4.45
CA LEU A 192 1.80 23.20 5.91
C LEU A 192 1.90 24.53 6.67
N HIS A 193 2.52 25.54 6.08
CA HIS A 193 2.58 26.87 6.64
C HIS A 193 1.19 27.52 6.67
N GLU A 194 0.53 27.60 5.52
CA GLU A 194 -0.77 28.28 5.38
C GLU A 194 -1.88 27.58 6.15
N ARG A 195 -1.91 26.24 6.15
CA ARG A 195 -3.03 25.47 6.68
C ARG A 195 -2.88 25.05 8.14
N PHE A 196 -1.64 24.89 8.60
CA PHE A 196 -1.33 24.40 9.95
C PHE A 196 -0.45 25.35 10.77
N GLY A 197 -0.07 26.51 10.21
CA GLY A 197 0.70 27.53 10.92
C GLY A 197 2.14 27.12 11.22
N ILE A 198 2.69 26.14 10.48
CA ILE A 198 4.06 25.68 10.67
C ILE A 198 5.03 26.71 10.09
N SER A 199 5.87 27.31 10.93
CA SER A 199 6.82 28.34 10.49
C SER A 199 7.90 27.79 9.56
N HIS A 200 8.33 28.57 8.54
CA HIS A 200 9.35 28.18 7.56
C HIS A 200 10.73 27.86 8.14
N ASN A 201 11.02 28.32 9.35
CA ASN A 201 12.27 28.01 10.02
C ASN A 201 12.25 26.65 10.74
N LYS A 202 11.09 25.96 10.77
CA LYS A 202 10.96 24.64 11.39
C LYS A 202 11.30 23.55 10.37
N LYS A 203 12.05 22.54 10.83
CA LYS A 203 12.24 21.29 10.11
C LYS A 203 11.03 20.39 10.34
N VAL A 204 10.52 19.76 9.31
CA VAL A 204 9.27 19.00 9.30
C VAL A 204 9.54 17.53 9.04
N LEU A 205 9.27 16.70 10.05
CA LEU A 205 9.17 15.26 9.89
C LEU A 205 7.72 14.90 9.56
N LEU A 206 7.51 14.16 8.48
CA LEU A 206 6.17 13.84 8.00
C LEU A 206 5.88 12.35 8.12
N PHE A 207 4.71 12.03 8.67
CA PHE A 207 4.08 10.72 8.54
C PHE A 207 2.75 10.87 7.80
N VAL A 208 2.46 9.95 6.88
CA VAL A 208 1.17 9.88 6.17
C VAL A 208 0.61 8.47 6.29
N GLY A 209 -0.61 8.35 6.83
CA GLY A 209 -1.31 7.06 6.90
C GLY A 209 -2.43 7.02 7.94
N ARG A 210 -3.15 5.90 7.98
CA ARG A 210 -4.15 5.63 9.02
C ARG A 210 -3.48 5.66 10.40
N ILE A 211 -4.09 6.34 11.38
CA ILE A 211 -3.58 6.36 12.76
C ILE A 211 -4.06 5.09 13.48
N GLY A 212 -3.38 3.97 13.20
CA GLY A 212 -3.69 2.65 13.72
C GLY A 212 -2.48 1.97 14.38
N LYS A 213 -2.72 0.91 15.15
CA LYS A 213 -1.69 0.17 15.91
C LYS A 213 -0.61 -0.41 15.00
N GLU A 214 -1.00 -0.88 13.82
CA GLU A 214 -0.13 -1.44 12.79
C GLU A 214 0.93 -0.44 12.29
N LYS A 215 0.70 0.85 12.51
CA LYS A 215 1.65 1.90 12.13
C LYS A 215 2.70 2.18 13.17
N ASN A 216 2.63 1.61 14.39
CA ASN A 216 3.67 1.75 15.40
C ASN A 216 3.99 3.24 15.75
N LEU A 217 2.98 4.10 15.81
CA LEU A 217 3.18 5.55 16.02
C LEU A 217 3.64 5.90 17.44
N SER A 218 3.37 5.05 18.44
CA SER A 218 3.90 5.25 19.80
C SER A 218 5.43 5.17 19.83
N PHE A 219 6.04 4.29 19.02
CA PHE A 219 7.50 4.25 18.81
C PHE A 219 7.98 5.57 18.19
N LEU A 220 7.30 6.06 17.15
CA LEU A 220 7.66 7.31 16.50
C LEU A 220 7.61 8.51 17.44
N LEU A 221 6.61 8.61 18.33
CA LEU A 221 6.55 9.69 19.31
C LEU A 221 7.74 9.66 20.29
N ARG A 222 8.16 8.47 20.74
CA ARG A 222 9.33 8.32 21.61
C ARG A 222 10.63 8.66 20.87
N ALA A 223 10.81 8.20 19.64
CA ALA A 223 11.94 8.58 18.80
C ALA A 223 11.96 10.09 18.53
N PHE A 224 10.80 10.69 18.25
CA PHE A 224 10.69 12.13 18.05
C PHE A 224 11.03 12.92 19.31
N ALA A 225 10.72 12.43 20.51
CA ALA A 225 11.13 13.10 21.75
C ALA A 225 12.65 13.25 21.86
N LEU A 226 13.41 12.21 21.47
CA LEU A 226 14.87 12.25 21.42
C LEU A 226 15.40 13.24 20.36
N ILE A 227 14.79 13.24 19.18
CA ILE A 227 15.12 14.20 18.10
C ILE A 227 14.88 15.63 18.58
N ALA A 228 13.72 15.87 19.18
CA ALA A 228 13.26 17.19 19.57
C ALA A 228 14.03 17.75 20.79
N GLU A 229 14.72 16.91 21.55
CA GLU A 229 15.68 17.35 22.58
C GLU A 229 16.94 17.97 21.95
N GLN A 230 17.43 17.39 20.85
CA GLN A 230 18.67 17.80 20.19
C GLN A 230 18.45 18.87 19.11
N GLU A 231 17.34 18.82 18.39
CA GLU A 231 16.96 19.77 17.34
C GLU A 231 15.61 20.44 17.68
N ARG A 232 15.71 21.57 18.39
CA ARG A 232 14.55 22.27 18.97
C ARG A 232 13.60 22.86 17.94
N ASP A 233 14.09 23.11 16.73
CA ASP A 233 13.31 23.65 15.62
C ASP A 233 12.69 22.55 14.74
N THR A 234 12.55 21.32 15.22
CA THR A 234 11.82 20.25 14.51
C THR A 234 10.37 20.13 14.99
N VAL A 235 9.44 19.88 14.05
CA VAL A 235 8.06 19.48 14.30
C VAL A 235 7.76 18.14 13.62
N LEU A 236 6.86 17.35 14.22
CA LEU A 236 6.34 16.12 13.66
C LEU A 236 4.91 16.35 13.17
N VAL A 237 4.66 16.09 11.89
CA VAL A 237 3.34 16.23 11.27
C VAL A 237 2.79 14.84 10.98
N LEU A 238 1.65 14.52 11.60
CA LEU A 238 0.93 13.27 11.44
C LEU A 238 -0.31 13.50 10.57
N VAL A 239 -0.24 13.06 9.32
CA VAL A 239 -1.33 13.15 8.35
C VAL A 239 -2.15 11.87 8.34
N GLY A 240 -3.44 12.01 8.60
CA GLY A 240 -4.42 10.93 8.65
C GLY A 240 -5.26 10.98 9.92
N SER A 241 -6.14 10.00 10.07
CA SER A 241 -6.87 9.77 11.32
C SER A 241 -7.07 8.29 11.55
N GLY A 242 -7.51 7.93 12.74
CA GLY A 242 -7.73 6.54 13.11
C GLY A 242 -7.93 6.33 14.60
N PRO A 243 -8.17 5.07 15.00
CA PRO A 243 -8.58 4.73 16.37
C PRO A 243 -7.54 5.08 17.45
N GLU A 244 -6.25 5.23 17.10
CA GLU A 244 -5.20 5.52 18.09
C GLU A 244 -4.94 7.04 18.27
N GLU A 245 -5.67 7.92 17.59
CA GLU A 245 -5.38 9.36 17.56
C GLU A 245 -5.41 9.99 18.95
N ASP A 246 -6.46 9.77 19.74
CA ASP A 246 -6.58 10.34 21.08
C ASP A 246 -5.46 9.85 22.01
N THR A 247 -5.18 8.54 21.99
CA THR A 247 -4.09 7.93 22.78
C THR A 247 -2.72 8.52 22.44
N LEU A 248 -2.46 8.78 21.15
CA LEU A 248 -1.20 9.38 20.71
C LEU A 248 -1.10 10.86 21.09
N ARG A 249 -2.21 11.61 21.07
CA ARG A 249 -2.23 12.99 21.57
C ARG A 249 -1.87 13.07 23.06
N TYR A 250 -2.44 12.20 23.89
CA TYR A 250 -2.07 12.10 25.31
C TYR A 250 -0.60 11.71 25.48
N SER A 251 -0.13 10.71 24.73
CA SER A 251 1.27 10.27 24.79
C SER A 251 2.25 11.39 24.42
N ALA A 252 1.92 12.23 23.42
CA ALA A 252 2.75 13.37 23.05
C ALA A 252 2.82 14.43 24.15
N MET A 253 1.73 14.65 24.90
CA MET A 253 1.71 15.54 26.06
C MET A 253 2.57 14.99 27.21
N ASP A 254 2.44 13.70 27.52
CA ASP A 254 3.21 13.04 28.57
C ASP A 254 4.72 13.04 28.28
N LEU A 255 5.10 12.95 27.00
CA LEU A 255 6.48 13.04 26.52
C LEU A 255 7.00 14.50 26.44
N GLY A 256 6.19 15.51 26.76
CA GLY A 256 6.59 16.92 26.72
C GLY A 256 6.82 17.48 25.31
N ILE A 257 6.26 16.83 24.29
CA ILE A 257 6.43 17.19 22.85
C ILE A 257 5.11 17.62 22.20
N GLY A 258 4.02 17.70 22.96
CA GLY A 258 2.67 17.95 22.45
C GLY A 258 2.53 19.18 21.55
N GLU A 259 3.21 20.29 21.88
CA GLU A 259 3.21 21.51 21.06
C GLU A 259 3.98 21.39 19.74
N ARG A 260 4.75 20.30 19.57
CA ARG A 260 5.58 20.01 18.40
C ARG A 260 5.07 18.83 17.58
N VAL A 261 3.92 18.27 17.93
CA VAL A 261 3.24 17.22 17.15
C VAL A 261 1.94 17.76 16.59
N VAL A 262 1.89 17.93 15.26
CA VAL A 262 0.73 18.43 14.54
C VAL A 262 -0.05 17.26 13.96
N PHE A 263 -1.29 17.07 14.43
CA PHE A 263 -2.21 16.09 13.88
C PHE A 263 -3.17 16.78 12.91
N THR A 264 -3.07 16.48 11.62
CA THR A 264 -3.85 17.20 10.59
C THR A 264 -5.27 16.67 10.41
N GLY A 265 -5.55 15.46 10.91
CA GLY A 265 -6.69 14.67 10.49
C GLY A 265 -6.53 14.13 9.06
N LYS A 266 -7.60 13.58 8.47
CA LYS A 266 -7.59 13.11 7.09
C LYS A 266 -7.46 14.30 6.13
N LEU A 267 -6.43 14.26 5.28
CA LEU A 267 -6.30 15.18 4.15
C LEU A 267 -6.91 14.56 2.88
N PRO A 268 -7.63 15.34 2.07
CA PRO A 268 -8.06 14.90 0.76
C PRO A 268 -6.88 14.52 -0.15
N PRO A 269 -7.03 13.51 -1.04
CA PRO A 269 -5.97 13.05 -1.93
C PRO A 269 -5.31 14.18 -2.76
N GLU A 270 -6.08 15.17 -3.18
CA GLU A 270 -5.60 16.31 -3.96
C GLU A 270 -4.66 17.24 -3.17
N THR A 271 -4.80 17.29 -1.85
CA THR A 271 -4.00 18.18 -0.98
C THR A 271 -2.83 17.49 -0.30
N VAL A 272 -2.83 16.16 -0.20
CA VAL A 272 -1.76 15.41 0.49
C VAL A 272 -0.38 15.64 -0.13
N ALA A 273 -0.32 15.91 -1.44
CA ALA A 273 0.92 16.26 -2.13
C ALA A 273 1.58 17.52 -1.55
N GLY A 274 0.78 18.51 -1.12
CA GLY A 274 1.30 19.71 -0.46
C GLY A 274 1.96 19.37 0.88
N ALA A 275 1.38 18.45 1.67
CA ALA A 275 1.99 17.99 2.91
C ALA A 275 3.35 17.31 2.67
N TYR A 276 3.46 16.45 1.66
CA TYR A 276 4.74 15.87 1.27
C TYR A 276 5.74 16.93 0.80
N ARG A 277 5.30 17.89 -0.03
CA ARG A 277 6.20 18.90 -0.59
C ARG A 277 6.68 19.96 0.41
N SER A 278 5.91 20.17 1.48
CA SER A 278 6.24 21.07 2.58
C SER A 278 7.10 20.43 3.68
N ALA A 279 7.46 19.15 3.54
CA ALA A 279 8.22 18.40 4.55
C ALA A 279 9.71 18.28 4.19
N ASP A 280 10.54 17.93 5.18
CA ASP A 280 11.98 17.71 4.97
C ASP A 280 12.34 16.22 4.93
N ILE A 281 11.74 15.42 5.81
CA ILE A 281 12.01 13.98 5.92
C ILE A 281 10.70 13.23 6.12
N PHE A 282 10.53 12.11 5.42
CA PHE A 282 9.43 11.19 5.67
C PHE A 282 9.83 10.11 6.68
N VAL A 283 9.03 9.93 7.73
CA VAL A 283 9.26 8.97 8.80
C VAL A 283 8.25 7.84 8.75
N PHE A 284 8.73 6.60 8.74
CA PHE A 284 7.93 5.40 8.52
C PHE A 284 8.21 4.29 9.56
N PRO A 285 7.53 4.33 10.72
CA PRO A 285 7.77 3.39 11.83
C PRO A 285 7.08 2.01 11.68
N SER A 286 6.27 1.81 10.62
CA SER A 286 5.47 0.59 10.47
C SER A 286 6.33 -0.65 10.17
N VAL A 287 5.92 -1.80 10.72
CA VAL A 287 6.65 -3.08 10.62
C VAL A 287 5.85 -4.21 9.98
N THR A 288 4.67 -3.91 9.43
CA THR A 288 3.73 -4.93 8.92
C THR A 288 3.24 -4.63 7.49
N GLU A 289 3.99 -3.83 6.74
CA GLU A 289 3.60 -3.37 5.40
C GLU A 289 4.20 -4.26 4.31
N THR A 290 3.40 -4.61 3.29
CA THR A 290 3.88 -5.43 2.17
C THR A 290 4.67 -4.62 1.14
N GLN A 291 4.32 -3.35 0.98
CA GLN A 291 5.01 -2.36 0.14
C GLN A 291 5.25 -1.06 0.91
N GLY A 292 4.20 -0.47 1.47
CA GLY A 292 4.24 0.91 1.98
C GLY A 292 4.24 1.91 0.82
N ILE A 293 3.14 2.01 0.06
CA ILE A 293 3.02 2.92 -1.11
C ILE A 293 3.44 4.36 -0.76
N VAL A 294 3.09 4.82 0.45
CA VAL A 294 3.45 6.16 0.97
C VAL A 294 4.96 6.42 1.02
N LEU A 295 5.81 5.38 1.09
CA LEU A 295 7.27 5.52 0.96
C LEU A 295 7.63 6.04 -0.43
N VAL A 296 7.00 5.49 -1.46
CA VAL A 296 7.23 5.90 -2.86
C VAL A 296 6.61 7.26 -3.14
N GLU A 297 5.46 7.57 -2.54
CA GLU A 297 4.86 8.92 -2.59
C GLU A 297 5.77 9.98 -1.97
N ALA A 298 6.37 9.69 -0.81
CA ALA A 298 7.33 10.56 -0.15
C ALA A 298 8.59 10.76 -1.02
N MET A 299 9.14 9.67 -1.54
CA MET A 299 10.29 9.73 -2.44
C MET A 299 9.98 10.51 -3.73
N ALA A 300 8.76 10.41 -4.25
CA ALA A 300 8.29 11.18 -5.40
C ALA A 300 8.22 12.69 -5.13
N ALA A 301 7.97 13.09 -3.88
CA ALA A 301 8.06 14.50 -3.46
C ALA A 301 9.50 14.97 -3.22
N GLY A 302 10.48 14.05 -3.28
CA GLY A 302 11.89 14.30 -3.02
C GLY A 302 12.28 14.20 -1.56
N LEU A 303 11.50 13.52 -0.72
CA LEU A 303 11.83 13.36 0.69
C LEU A 303 12.77 12.16 0.90
N PRO A 304 13.91 12.34 1.59
CA PRO A 304 14.60 11.23 2.23
C PRO A 304 13.68 10.50 3.20
N VAL A 305 13.87 9.18 3.33
CA VAL A 305 13.02 8.33 4.16
C VAL A 305 13.79 7.78 5.36
N ILE A 306 13.24 7.87 6.57
CA ILE A 306 13.70 7.09 7.72
C ILE A 306 12.63 6.05 8.02
N ALA A 307 12.97 4.76 7.91
CA ALA A 307 11.99 3.69 8.08
C ALA A 307 12.49 2.61 9.04
N LYS A 308 11.57 1.99 9.80
CA LYS A 308 11.86 0.72 10.45
C LYS A 308 12.13 -0.35 9.40
N ALA A 309 13.18 -1.14 9.58
CA ALA A 309 13.59 -2.20 8.65
C ALA A 309 12.67 -3.42 8.74
N ALA A 310 11.61 -3.47 7.91
CA ALA A 310 10.62 -4.54 7.94
C ALA A 310 9.85 -4.67 6.62
N TYR A 311 9.81 -5.89 6.07
CA TYR A 311 9.02 -6.25 4.89
C TYR A 311 9.11 -5.22 3.74
N GLY A 312 8.03 -4.48 3.47
CA GLY A 312 7.94 -3.52 2.38
C GLY A 312 9.02 -2.44 2.42
N SER A 313 9.38 -1.93 3.60
CA SER A 313 10.42 -0.89 3.69
C SER A 313 11.80 -1.40 3.27
N LEU A 314 12.12 -2.67 3.54
CA LEU A 314 13.39 -3.30 3.12
C LEU A 314 13.57 -3.31 1.60
N ALA A 315 12.48 -3.36 0.84
CA ALA A 315 12.52 -3.31 -0.63
C ALA A 315 12.40 -1.88 -1.17
N MET A 316 11.62 -1.03 -0.51
CA MET A 316 11.33 0.32 -1.01
C MET A 316 12.40 1.35 -0.65
N VAL A 317 13.18 1.17 0.42
CA VAL A 317 14.23 2.12 0.82
C VAL A 317 15.60 1.53 0.53
N ASP A 318 16.43 2.25 -0.21
CA ASP A 318 17.84 1.88 -0.39
C ASP A 318 18.64 2.52 0.74
N ASP A 319 19.10 1.68 1.69
CA ASP A 319 19.78 2.15 2.90
C ASP A 319 21.04 2.95 2.59
N GLY A 320 21.16 4.14 3.20
CA GLY A 320 22.22 5.11 2.94
C GLY A 320 22.11 5.87 1.61
N VAL A 321 21.15 5.52 0.74
CA VAL A 321 21.01 6.10 -0.61
C VAL A 321 19.74 6.94 -0.75
N THR A 322 18.56 6.37 -0.49
CA THR A 322 17.29 7.12 -0.51
C THR A 322 16.82 7.51 0.90
N GLY A 323 17.58 7.12 1.92
CA GLY A 323 17.16 7.19 3.30
C GLY A 323 17.91 6.20 4.19
N TYR A 324 17.36 5.89 5.37
CA TYR A 324 17.91 4.88 6.29
C TYR A 324 16.87 3.85 6.72
N LEU A 325 17.33 2.62 6.88
CA LEU A 325 16.58 1.48 7.42
C LEU A 325 17.06 1.15 8.84
N CYS A 326 16.22 1.42 9.84
CA CYS A 326 16.57 1.25 11.25
C CYS A 326 16.13 -0.12 11.79
N GLN A 327 17.09 -0.93 12.24
CA GLN A 327 16.82 -2.25 12.83
C GLN A 327 16.56 -2.16 14.34
N GLY A 328 17.26 -1.26 15.04
CA GLY A 328 17.18 -1.04 16.47
C GLY A 328 15.98 -0.20 16.91
N GLU A 329 16.08 0.32 18.13
CA GLU A 329 15.00 1.01 18.83
C GLU A 329 14.96 2.51 18.49
N GLU A 330 14.31 3.32 19.33
CA GLU A 330 14.09 4.74 19.11
C GLU A 330 15.38 5.57 18.96
N ASP A 331 16.45 5.18 19.67
CA ASP A 331 17.73 5.88 19.65
C ASP A 331 18.38 5.88 18.25
N GLU A 332 18.41 4.72 17.59
CA GLU A 332 18.96 4.61 16.22
C GLU A 332 18.10 5.41 15.23
N PHE A 333 16.77 5.33 15.36
CA PHE A 333 15.86 6.09 14.52
C PHE A 333 16.07 7.60 14.67
N ALA A 334 16.27 8.06 15.91
CA ALA A 334 16.58 9.45 16.20
C ALA A 334 17.94 9.87 15.65
N GLU A 335 18.99 9.06 15.87
CA GLU A 335 20.35 9.32 15.37
C GLU A 335 20.38 9.47 13.85
N LYS A 336 19.76 8.53 13.12
CA LYS A 336 19.70 8.57 11.65
C LYS A 336 18.90 9.76 11.14
N THR A 337 17.82 10.14 11.83
CA THR A 337 17.06 11.35 11.48
C THR A 337 17.90 12.61 11.69
N LEU A 338 18.55 12.74 12.84
CA LEU A 338 19.42 13.88 13.16
C LEU A 338 20.61 13.98 12.20
N ALA A 339 21.17 12.86 11.75
CA ALA A 339 22.22 12.84 10.74
C ALA A 339 21.78 13.50 9.42
N ILE A 340 20.56 13.24 8.95
CA ILE A 340 20.02 13.92 7.74
C ILE A 340 19.72 15.39 8.05
N LEU A 341 19.09 15.70 9.18
CA LEU A 341 18.72 17.08 9.54
C LEU A 341 19.93 18.00 9.74
N SER A 342 21.10 17.46 10.05
CA SER A 342 22.34 18.22 10.31
C SER A 342 23.26 18.34 9.10
N ASP A 343 23.03 17.58 8.02
CA ASP A 343 23.84 17.58 6.81
C ASP A 343 22.99 17.89 5.56
N PRO A 344 22.92 19.17 5.14
CA PRO A 344 22.18 19.57 3.94
C PRO A 344 22.66 18.91 2.64
N GLU A 345 23.95 18.56 2.54
CA GLU A 345 24.46 17.88 1.35
C GLU A 345 24.00 16.42 1.32
N LEU A 346 24.00 15.73 2.46
CA LEU A 346 23.41 14.40 2.59
C LEU A 346 21.93 14.41 2.25
N MET A 347 21.17 15.35 2.80
CA MET A 347 19.74 15.52 2.52
C MET A 347 19.49 15.70 1.02
N LEU A 348 20.24 16.57 0.35
CA LEU A 348 20.12 16.80 -1.09
C LEU A 348 20.44 15.54 -1.90
N ARG A 349 21.55 14.84 -1.59
CA ARG A 349 21.93 13.60 -2.29
C ARG A 349 20.86 12.51 -2.14
N MET A 350 20.28 12.37 -0.94
CA MET A 350 19.22 11.40 -0.68
C MET A 350 17.92 11.79 -1.38
N SER A 351 17.58 13.08 -1.42
CA SER A 351 16.43 13.62 -2.15
C SER A 351 16.51 13.31 -3.65
N GLU A 352 17.66 13.56 -4.29
CA GLU A 352 17.86 13.26 -5.71
C GLU A 352 17.75 11.75 -6.01
N SER A 353 18.26 10.92 -5.10
CA SER A 353 18.19 9.46 -5.22
C SER A 353 16.76 8.96 -5.03
N ALA A 354 16.03 9.53 -4.08
CA ALA A 354 14.62 9.24 -3.83
C ALA A 354 13.76 9.56 -5.07
N LEU A 355 13.97 10.72 -5.70
CA LEU A 355 13.27 11.08 -6.94
C LEU A 355 13.52 10.07 -8.07
N LYS A 356 14.78 9.66 -8.27
CA LYS A 356 15.14 8.65 -9.28
C LYS A 356 14.48 7.29 -9.01
N LYS A 357 14.44 6.86 -7.73
CA LYS A 357 13.78 5.61 -7.35
C LYS A 357 12.27 5.68 -7.56
N ALA A 358 11.62 6.77 -7.17
CA ALA A 358 10.20 6.96 -7.38
C ALA A 358 9.82 6.98 -8.86
N GLU A 359 10.66 7.59 -9.70
CA GLU A 359 10.49 7.57 -11.16
C GLU A 359 10.61 6.17 -11.75
N ALA A 360 11.52 5.32 -11.25
CA ALA A 360 11.59 3.91 -11.67
C ALA A 360 10.35 3.09 -11.24
N LEU A 361 9.65 3.55 -10.21
CA LEU A 361 8.42 2.97 -9.66
C LEU A 361 7.17 3.74 -10.12
N SER A 362 7.23 4.42 -11.26
CA SER A 362 6.06 5.12 -11.81
C SER A 362 4.96 4.14 -12.23
N ALA A 363 3.71 4.60 -12.16
CA ALA A 363 2.52 3.79 -12.41
C ALA A 363 2.51 3.18 -13.81
N ASP A 364 2.94 3.92 -14.83
CA ASP A 364 3.04 3.47 -16.21
C ASP A 364 4.07 2.33 -16.35
N LYS A 365 5.26 2.47 -15.73
CA LYS A 365 6.31 1.43 -15.76
C LYS A 365 5.85 0.15 -15.07
N MET A 366 5.20 0.27 -13.91
CA MET A 366 4.69 -0.91 -13.20
C MET A 366 3.54 -1.56 -13.97
N ALA A 367 2.70 -0.78 -14.64
CA ALA A 367 1.64 -1.32 -15.48
C ALA A 367 2.17 -2.05 -16.73
N MET A 368 3.24 -1.55 -17.37
CA MET A 368 3.92 -2.26 -18.46
C MET A 368 4.49 -3.61 -17.98
N ARG A 369 5.15 -3.65 -16.80
CA ARG A 369 5.62 -4.92 -16.22
C ARG A 369 4.47 -5.90 -15.94
N LEU A 370 3.33 -5.39 -15.46
CA LEU A 370 2.15 -6.22 -15.22
C LEU A 370 1.53 -6.72 -16.53
N GLU A 371 1.46 -5.87 -17.56
CA GLU A 371 1.03 -6.26 -18.90
C GLU A 371 1.93 -7.38 -19.48
N ASP A 372 3.25 -7.23 -19.38
CA ASP A 372 4.20 -8.24 -19.85
C ASP A 372 3.98 -9.59 -19.17
N ALA A 373 3.70 -9.58 -17.86
CA ALA A 373 3.38 -10.79 -17.11
C ALA A 373 2.05 -11.41 -17.56
N TYR A 374 1.03 -10.60 -17.84
CA TYR A 374 -0.24 -11.08 -18.40
C TYR A 374 -0.09 -11.68 -19.79
N GLN A 375 0.66 -11.02 -20.67
CA GLN A 375 0.91 -11.52 -22.02
C GLN A 375 1.68 -12.84 -21.97
N ALA A 376 2.72 -12.94 -21.15
CA ALA A 376 3.46 -14.18 -20.94
C ALA A 376 2.55 -15.32 -20.44
N LEU A 377 1.63 -15.00 -19.51
CA LEU A 377 0.67 -15.97 -18.97
C LEU A 377 -0.33 -16.45 -20.01
N ILE A 378 -0.96 -15.54 -20.77
CA ILE A 378 -1.93 -15.89 -21.81
C ILE A 378 -1.28 -16.69 -22.94
N ASN A 379 -0.04 -16.36 -23.30
CA ASN A 379 0.72 -17.07 -24.34
C ASN A 379 1.29 -18.43 -23.87
N GLY A 380 1.05 -18.84 -22.62
CA GLY A 380 1.58 -20.10 -22.08
C GLY A 380 3.11 -20.12 -21.93
N SER A 381 3.75 -18.96 -21.85
CA SER A 381 5.21 -18.80 -21.76
C SER A 381 5.70 -19.02 -20.33
N HIS A 382 5.54 -20.24 -19.82
CA HIS A 382 5.84 -20.58 -18.42
C HIS A 382 7.29 -20.27 -18.02
N GLU A 383 8.27 -20.58 -18.87
CA GLU A 383 9.69 -20.31 -18.59
C GLU A 383 9.96 -18.80 -18.41
N LYS A 384 9.35 -17.97 -19.25
CA LYS A 384 9.45 -16.50 -19.14
C LYS A 384 8.89 -16.00 -17.80
N LEU A 385 7.77 -16.55 -17.32
CA LEU A 385 7.20 -16.15 -16.03
C LEU A 385 8.13 -16.48 -14.85
N TRP A 386 8.86 -17.59 -14.92
CA TRP A 386 9.85 -17.94 -13.90
C TRP A 386 11.07 -17.02 -13.96
N GLN A 387 11.59 -16.74 -15.17
CA GLN A 387 12.69 -15.81 -15.37
C GLN A 387 12.36 -14.40 -14.86
N MET A 388 11.15 -13.89 -15.16
CA MET A 388 10.69 -12.60 -14.64
C MET A 388 10.67 -12.56 -13.10
N GLY A 389 10.41 -13.69 -12.44
CA GLY A 389 10.46 -13.78 -10.98
C GLY A 389 11.88 -13.83 -10.41
N GLU A 390 12.90 -14.13 -11.22
CA GLU A 390 14.33 -14.16 -10.82
C GLU A 390 15.02 -12.82 -11.06
N GLU A 391 14.55 -12.02 -12.03
CA GLU A 391 15.14 -10.74 -12.45
C GLU A 391 14.72 -9.53 -11.57
N ASP A 392 13.88 -9.75 -10.55
CA ASP A 392 13.27 -8.73 -9.69
C ASP A 392 14.11 -8.24 -8.50
#